data_AF-A0A0M3AK45-F1
#
_entry.id   AF-A0A0M3AK45-F1
#
_cell.length_a   1.000
_cell.length_b   1.000
_cell.length_c   1.000
_cell.angle_alpha   90.00
_cell.angle_beta   90.00
_cell.angle_gamma   90.00
#
_symmetry.space_group_name_H-M   'P 1'
#
loop_
_entity.id
_entity.type
_entity.pdbx_description
1 polymer ?
#
loop_
_entity_poly.entity_id
_entity_poly.type
_entity_poly.pdbx_seq_one_letter_code
_entity_poly.pdbx_strand_id
1 'polypeptide(L)'
;MTKMKSYAARIVEPHEPRYWTAQATGFRLIRLLDKYLILTHMCGRSITVARTSDERKFFTQEFHRVNGIAKRIARQIGHSNGYTILRARAVDSPAYRVVVEHEVIALAAEFCIEKTPQFLALQQFRADVERLANEEMRATAGASYELYARQFSAGCARTIDDLDPQLQPYAVAIALYHGYIEDEDERYADFGPGYCSLSGIDEEYCHCGRHP
;
A
#
# COMPACT_ATOMS: atom_id res chain seq x y z
N MET A 1 -10.32 20.33 -25.86
CA MET A 1 -9.79 19.25 -24.98
C MET A 1 -9.85 19.72 -23.54
N THR A 2 -10.74 19.14 -22.73
CA THR A 2 -10.98 19.61 -21.35
C THR A 2 -10.00 18.93 -20.39
N LYS A 3 -9.22 19.72 -19.63
CA LYS A 3 -8.30 19.16 -18.63
C LYS A 3 -9.09 18.37 -17.57
N MET A 4 -8.96 17.05 -17.54
CA MET A 4 -9.35 16.23 -16.40
C MET A 4 -8.46 16.57 -15.20
N LYS A 5 -8.89 17.56 -14.40
CA LYS A 5 -8.41 17.70 -13.02
C LYS A 5 -8.70 16.39 -12.29
N SER A 6 -7.76 15.93 -11.47
CA SER A 6 -8.02 14.80 -10.58
C SER A 6 -9.16 15.15 -9.61
N TYR A 7 -10.30 14.49 -9.77
CA TYR A 7 -11.50 14.72 -8.96
C TYR A 7 -11.41 14.12 -7.54
N ALA A 8 -10.32 13.40 -7.22
CA ALA A 8 -10.14 12.67 -5.96
C ALA A 8 -9.94 13.56 -4.70
N ALA A 9 -10.00 14.89 -4.84
CA ALA A 9 -9.68 15.86 -3.79
C ALA A 9 -10.85 16.80 -3.46
N ARG A 10 -12.10 16.34 -3.59
CA ARG A 10 -13.28 16.99 -3.02
C ARG A 10 -14.27 15.95 -2.50
N ILE A 11 -15.02 16.31 -1.47
CA ILE A 11 -16.28 15.63 -1.13
C ILE A 11 -17.27 15.83 -2.30
N VAL A 12 -17.99 14.77 -2.63
CA VAL A 12 -19.03 14.73 -3.66
C VAL A 12 -20.37 14.51 -2.96
N GLU A 13 -21.36 15.35 -3.25
CA GLU A 13 -22.68 15.30 -2.60
C GLU A 13 -23.58 14.18 -3.18
N PRO A 14 -24.60 13.68 -2.43
CA PRO A 14 -25.45 12.56 -2.87
C PRO A 14 -26.19 12.76 -4.20
N HIS A 15 -26.39 14.00 -4.62
CA HIS A 15 -27.06 14.38 -5.87
C HIS A 15 -26.08 14.66 -7.02
N GLU A 16 -24.76 14.63 -6.78
CA GLU A 16 -23.76 14.93 -7.80
C GLU A 16 -23.35 13.69 -8.60
N PRO A 17 -23.06 13.84 -9.92
CA PRO A 17 -22.50 12.75 -10.72
C PRO A 17 -21.23 12.16 -10.09
N ARG A 18 -21.10 10.83 -10.14
CA ARG A 18 -20.00 10.03 -9.56
C ARG A 18 -19.98 9.95 -8.02
N TYR A 19 -21.04 10.34 -7.31
CA TYR A 19 -21.19 10.13 -5.87
C TYR A 19 -20.80 8.72 -5.40
N TRP A 20 -21.33 7.67 -6.04
CA TRP A 20 -21.03 6.28 -5.68
C TRP A 20 -19.55 5.90 -5.87
N THR A 21 -18.89 6.45 -6.90
CA THR A 21 -17.44 6.27 -7.11
C THR A 21 -16.64 6.96 -6.00
N ALA A 22 -17.03 8.17 -5.59
CA ALA A 22 -16.39 8.89 -4.49
C ALA A 22 -16.59 8.18 -3.14
N GLN A 23 -17.78 7.62 -2.88
CA GLN A 23 -18.06 6.77 -1.73
C GLN A 23 -17.17 5.51 -1.71
N ALA A 24 -17.05 4.81 -2.85
CA ALA A 24 -16.16 3.65 -2.98
C ALA A 24 -14.68 4.00 -2.73
N THR A 25 -14.19 5.12 -3.27
CA THR A 25 -12.86 5.67 -2.96
C THR A 25 -12.71 5.96 -1.46
N GLY A 26 -13.73 6.55 -0.83
CA GLY A 26 -13.75 6.80 0.61
C GLY A 26 -13.57 5.53 1.44
N PHE A 27 -14.33 4.48 1.14
CA PHE A 27 -14.18 3.18 1.81
C PHE A 27 -12.80 2.54 1.56
N ARG A 28 -12.25 2.63 0.34
CA ARG A 28 -10.90 2.11 0.03
C ARG A 28 -9.82 2.83 0.84
N LEU A 29 -9.90 4.15 0.94
CA LEU A 29 -8.97 4.96 1.73
C LEU A 29 -9.06 4.65 3.23
N ILE A 30 -10.26 4.45 3.79
CA ILE A 30 -10.44 4.08 5.21
C ILE A 30 -9.78 2.72 5.50
N ARG A 31 -10.10 1.67 4.73
CA ARG A 31 -9.48 0.34 4.88
C ARG A 31 -7.95 0.42 4.80
N LEU A 32 -7.44 1.22 3.86
CA LEU A 32 -6.00 1.42 3.70
C LEU A 32 -5.39 2.13 4.92
N LEU A 33 -6.05 3.15 5.47
CA LEU A 33 -5.58 3.81 6.69
C LEU A 33 -5.56 2.84 7.88
N ASP A 34 -6.64 2.08 8.12
CA ASP A 34 -6.67 1.11 9.23
C ASP A 34 -5.53 0.08 9.11
N LYS A 35 -5.22 -0.43 7.90
CA LYS A 35 -4.05 -1.29 7.65
C LYS A 35 -2.73 -0.60 8.01
N TYR A 36 -2.52 0.64 7.57
CA TYR A 36 -1.31 1.41 7.89
C TYR A 36 -1.21 1.81 9.38
N LEU A 37 -2.33 1.96 10.09
CA LEU A 37 -2.35 2.20 11.54
C LEU A 37 -1.99 0.94 12.34
N ILE A 38 -2.51 -0.24 11.95
CA ILE A 38 -2.09 -1.54 12.51
C ILE A 38 -0.58 -1.72 12.32
N LEU A 39 -0.06 -1.50 11.10
CA LEU A 39 1.37 -1.58 10.83
C LEU A 39 2.18 -0.58 11.66
N THR A 40 1.70 0.65 11.84
CA THR A 40 2.39 1.66 12.67
C THR A 40 2.44 1.24 14.14
N HIS A 41 1.35 0.69 14.68
CA HIS A 41 1.32 0.13 16.03
C HIS A 41 2.25 -1.09 16.18
N MET A 42 2.28 -1.98 15.19
CA MET A 42 3.20 -3.13 15.16
C MET A 42 4.66 -2.70 15.12
N CYS A 43 5.04 -1.69 14.32
CA CYS A 43 6.37 -1.08 14.39
C CYS A 43 6.65 -0.48 15.78
N GLY A 44 5.68 0.19 16.41
CA GLY A 44 5.80 0.71 17.77
C GLY A 44 6.08 -0.37 18.82
N ARG A 45 5.39 -1.52 18.73
CA ARG A 45 5.66 -2.70 19.57
C ARG A 45 7.02 -3.33 19.27
N SER A 46 7.40 -3.40 18.00
CA SER A 46 8.71 -3.92 17.59
C SER A 46 9.87 -3.03 18.08
N ILE A 47 9.65 -1.73 18.27
CA ILE A 47 10.64 -0.87 18.94
C ILE A 47 10.77 -1.23 20.43
N THR A 48 9.70 -1.52 21.16
CA THR A 48 9.82 -1.85 22.60
C THR A 48 10.38 -3.24 22.87
N VAL A 49 10.18 -4.20 21.96
CA VAL A 49 10.82 -5.53 22.06
C VAL A 49 12.14 -5.63 21.29
N ALA A 50 12.56 -4.57 20.58
CA ALA A 50 13.82 -4.54 19.84
C ALA A 50 14.98 -4.81 20.78
N ARG A 51 15.71 -5.89 20.52
CA ARG A 51 16.92 -6.25 21.25
C ARG A 51 18.11 -5.46 20.73
N THR A 52 17.93 -4.49 19.82
CA THR A 52 19.05 -3.70 19.31
C THR A 52 18.82 -2.27 18.88
N SER A 53 19.88 -1.46 18.92
CA SER A 53 19.95 -0.13 18.33
C SER A 53 19.67 -0.14 16.85
N ASP A 54 20.10 -1.18 16.14
CA ASP A 54 19.94 -1.31 14.68
C ASP A 54 18.54 -1.82 14.33
N GLU A 55 17.97 -2.77 15.10
CA GLU A 55 16.54 -3.09 15.03
C GLU A 55 15.68 -1.89 15.41
N ARG A 56 15.99 -1.21 16.52
CA ARG A 56 15.27 -0.03 16.99
C ARG A 56 15.32 1.08 15.97
N LYS A 57 16.49 1.35 15.37
CA LYS A 57 16.66 2.33 14.30
C LYS A 57 15.88 1.93 13.06
N PHE A 58 15.91 0.65 12.67
CA PHE A 58 15.09 0.11 11.57
C PHE A 58 13.59 0.26 11.85
N PHE A 59 13.07 -0.27 12.96
CA PHE A 59 11.65 -0.16 13.33
C PHE A 59 11.21 1.28 13.61
N THR A 60 12.10 2.18 14.04
CA THR A 60 11.83 3.63 14.15
C THR A 60 11.77 4.29 12.77
N GLN A 61 12.69 3.96 11.86
CA GLN A 61 12.65 4.43 10.47
C GLN A 61 11.41 3.91 9.73
N GLU A 62 11.06 2.64 9.92
CA GLU A 62 9.86 2.03 9.35
C GLU A 62 8.58 2.57 10.01
N PHE A 63 8.55 2.77 11.33
CA PHE A 63 7.48 3.53 11.98
C PHE A 63 7.32 4.90 11.34
N HIS A 64 8.40 5.67 11.15
CA HIS A 64 8.31 6.99 10.50
C HIS A 64 7.87 6.90 9.03
N ARG A 65 8.30 5.88 8.27
CA ARG A 65 7.85 5.62 6.89
C ARG A 65 6.35 5.31 6.83
N VAL A 66 5.89 4.35 7.63
CA VAL A 66 4.51 3.85 7.69
C VAL A 66 3.57 4.91 8.26
N ASN A 67 3.96 5.61 9.34
CA ASN A 67 3.25 6.77 9.91
C ASN A 67 3.19 7.93 8.89
N GLY A 68 4.25 8.15 8.10
CA GLY A 68 4.28 9.11 6.99
C GLY A 68 3.38 8.73 5.80
N ILE A 69 3.03 7.46 5.64
CA ILE A 69 2.01 6.99 4.70
C ILE A 69 0.61 7.15 5.31
N ALA A 70 0.40 6.71 6.56
CA ALA A 70 -0.85 6.90 7.31
C ALA A 70 -1.28 8.39 7.34
N LYS A 71 -0.35 9.30 7.64
CA LYS A 71 -0.57 10.76 7.61
C LYS A 71 -0.79 11.36 6.22
N ARG A 72 -0.51 10.64 5.13
CA ARG A 72 -0.92 11.03 3.77
C ARG A 72 -2.35 10.54 3.48
N ILE A 73 -2.65 9.28 3.80
CA ILE A 73 -3.99 8.69 3.61
C ILE A 73 -5.03 9.42 4.47
N ALA A 74 -4.75 9.68 5.75
CA ALA A 74 -5.63 10.44 6.65
C ALA A 74 -5.99 11.84 6.09
N ARG A 75 -5.03 12.53 5.46
CA ARG A 75 -5.29 13.80 4.78
C ARG A 75 -6.16 13.61 3.52
N GLN A 76 -5.99 12.54 2.75
CA GLN A 76 -6.84 12.23 1.59
C GLN A 76 -8.28 11.87 2.02
N ILE A 77 -8.45 11.12 3.11
CA ILE A 77 -9.77 10.85 3.72
C ILE A 77 -10.45 12.17 4.10
N GLY A 78 -9.74 13.08 4.78
CA GLY A 78 -10.25 14.40 5.18
C GLY A 78 -10.75 15.30 4.05
N HIS A 79 -10.34 15.06 2.79
CA HIS A 79 -10.76 15.82 1.60
C HIS A 79 -11.68 15.03 0.65
N SER A 80 -12.20 13.88 1.08
CA SER A 80 -13.05 12.99 0.28
C SER A 80 -14.25 12.47 1.08
N ASN A 81 -15.15 11.74 0.43
CA ASN A 81 -16.29 11.09 1.09
C ASN A 81 -15.89 10.12 2.22
N GLY A 82 -14.62 9.73 2.33
CA GLY A 82 -14.11 9.03 3.50
C GLY A 82 -14.37 9.78 4.82
N TYR A 83 -14.26 11.11 4.82
CA TYR A 83 -14.55 11.93 6.01
C TYR A 83 -16.02 11.91 6.41
N THR A 84 -16.94 11.98 5.45
CA THR A 84 -18.38 11.89 5.73
C THR A 84 -18.79 10.47 6.11
N ILE A 85 -18.19 9.42 5.53
CA ILE A 85 -18.36 8.02 5.98
C ILE A 85 -17.94 7.86 7.45
N LEU A 86 -16.74 8.35 7.85
CA LEU A 86 -16.26 8.21 9.22
C LEU A 86 -17.16 8.94 10.22
N ARG A 87 -17.52 10.21 9.94
CA ARG A 87 -18.43 10.97 10.83
C ARG A 87 -19.83 10.36 10.91
N ALA A 88 -20.36 9.81 9.81
CA ALA A 88 -21.68 9.18 9.81
C ALA A 88 -21.71 7.80 10.51
N ARG A 89 -20.56 7.12 10.63
CA ARG A 89 -20.48 5.81 11.29
C ARG A 89 -20.34 5.88 12.80
N ALA A 90 -19.63 6.87 13.34
CA ALA A 90 -19.37 7.02 14.79
C ALA A 90 -18.87 5.73 15.48
N VAL A 91 -18.10 4.92 14.75
CA VAL A 91 -17.46 3.69 15.26
C VAL A 91 -16.06 4.04 15.78
N ASP A 92 -15.69 3.49 16.94
CA ASP A 92 -14.31 3.47 17.43
C ASP A 92 -13.45 2.58 16.51
N SER A 93 -13.01 3.14 15.40
CA SER A 93 -11.96 2.57 14.54
C SER A 93 -10.70 3.44 14.62
N PRO A 94 -9.50 2.86 14.41
CA PRO A 94 -8.26 3.62 14.38
C PRO A 94 -8.31 4.79 13.36
N ALA A 95 -8.90 4.57 12.18
CA ALA A 95 -9.12 5.62 11.20
C ALA A 95 -10.05 6.74 11.70
N TYR A 96 -11.08 6.45 12.50
CA TYR A 96 -11.94 7.48 13.08
C TYR A 96 -11.14 8.39 14.02
N ARG A 97 -10.41 7.82 14.99
CA ARG A 97 -9.68 8.63 15.98
C ARG A 97 -8.57 9.48 15.36
N VAL A 98 -7.84 8.95 14.38
CA VAL A 98 -6.76 9.70 13.69
C VAL A 98 -7.31 10.80 12.77
N VAL A 99 -8.47 10.61 12.12
CA VAL A 99 -9.01 11.57 11.13
C VAL A 99 -10.01 12.57 11.73
N VAL A 100 -10.85 12.13 12.68
CA VAL A 100 -11.96 12.91 13.25
C VAL A 100 -11.60 13.49 14.62
N GLU A 101 -10.94 12.73 15.48
CA GLU A 101 -10.51 13.18 16.82
C GLU A 101 -9.08 13.71 16.86
N HIS A 102 -8.34 13.55 15.76
CA HIS A 102 -6.94 13.96 15.58
C HIS A 102 -5.94 13.29 16.56
N GLU A 103 -6.21 12.05 16.98
CA GLU A 103 -5.33 11.27 17.86
C GLU A 103 -3.89 11.14 17.29
N VAL A 104 -2.89 11.37 18.15
CA VAL A 104 -1.47 11.37 17.76
C VAL A 104 -0.89 9.96 17.79
N ILE A 105 -0.49 9.46 16.62
CA ILE A 105 0.17 8.15 16.50
C ILE A 105 1.59 8.21 17.11
N ALA A 106 1.70 7.76 18.36
CA ALA A 106 2.91 7.85 19.20
C ALA A 106 3.91 6.70 19.00
N LEU A 107 5.17 6.96 19.34
CA LEU A 107 6.28 5.98 19.38
C LEU A 107 6.43 5.44 20.80
N ALA A 108 6.66 4.14 20.98
CA ALA A 108 7.01 3.54 22.27
C ALA A 108 8.52 3.17 22.31
N ALA A 109 9.18 3.22 23.48
CA ALA A 109 10.65 3.08 23.63
C ALA A 109 11.02 2.35 24.95
N GLU A 110 12.09 1.53 25.03
CA GLU A 110 13.47 1.88 25.49
C GLU A 110 14.48 0.69 25.31
N PHE A 111 15.78 0.95 25.04
CA PHE A 111 17.00 0.07 25.02
C PHE A 111 17.36 -0.97 23.88
N CYS A 112 18.11 -2.07 24.16
CA CYS A 112 19.50 -2.34 23.64
C CYS A 112 19.97 -3.84 23.53
N ILE A 113 21.16 -4.30 23.01
CA ILE A 113 21.85 -4.22 21.66
C ILE A 113 22.54 -5.55 21.21
N GLU A 114 21.88 -6.43 20.43
CA GLU A 114 22.47 -7.52 19.59
C GLU A 114 21.68 -7.87 18.29
N LYS A 115 22.32 -7.96 17.11
CA LYS A 115 21.66 -8.21 15.79
C LYS A 115 21.06 -9.62 15.63
N THR A 116 19.76 -9.72 15.35
CA THR A 116 19.05 -11.01 15.15
C THR A 116 19.00 -11.49 13.69
N PRO A 117 18.71 -12.80 13.46
CA PRO A 117 18.38 -13.33 12.14
C PRO A 117 17.15 -12.68 11.50
N GLN A 118 16.12 -12.32 12.29
CA GLN A 118 14.92 -11.64 11.80
C GLN A 118 15.24 -10.28 11.13
N PHE A 119 16.16 -9.51 11.72
CA PHE A 119 16.65 -8.26 11.12
C PHE A 119 17.32 -8.50 9.76
N LEU A 120 18.19 -9.51 9.67
CA LEU A 120 18.88 -9.85 8.42
C LEU A 120 17.89 -10.32 7.34
N ALA A 121 16.90 -11.14 7.71
CA ALA A 121 15.87 -11.61 6.79
C ALA A 121 15.04 -10.46 6.20
N LEU A 122 14.56 -9.52 7.01
CA LEU A 122 13.82 -8.34 6.51
C LEU A 122 14.71 -7.35 5.74
N GLN A 123 15.99 -7.21 6.11
CA GLN A 123 16.93 -6.38 5.35
C GLN A 123 17.20 -6.97 3.96
N GLN A 124 17.41 -8.29 3.88
CA GLN A 124 17.61 -9.00 2.62
C GLN A 124 16.35 -8.96 1.75
N PHE A 125 15.19 -9.29 2.32
CA PHE A 125 13.90 -9.21 1.63
C PHE A 125 13.67 -7.83 0.99
N ARG A 126 13.98 -6.74 1.71
CA ARG A 126 13.87 -5.38 1.16
C ARG A 126 14.79 -5.16 -0.04
N ALA A 127 16.03 -5.61 0.02
CA ALA A 127 16.98 -5.49 -1.09
C ALA A 127 16.53 -6.29 -2.31
N ASP A 128 16.00 -7.51 -2.11
CA ASP A 128 15.46 -8.33 -3.19
C ASP A 128 14.16 -7.77 -3.78
N VAL A 129 13.27 -7.19 -2.96
CA VAL A 129 12.05 -6.51 -3.44
C VAL A 129 12.37 -5.23 -4.20
N GLU A 130 13.32 -4.42 -3.73
CA GLU A 130 13.77 -3.23 -4.44
C GLU A 130 14.48 -3.60 -5.76
N ARG A 131 15.27 -4.68 -5.77
CA ARG A 131 15.86 -5.23 -6.99
C ARG A 131 14.80 -5.73 -7.97
N LEU A 132 13.86 -6.57 -7.51
CA LEU A 132 12.76 -7.11 -8.31
C LEU A 132 11.90 -5.98 -8.91
N ALA A 133 11.53 -4.97 -8.13
CA ALA A 133 10.78 -3.82 -8.63
C ALA A 133 11.54 -3.10 -9.78
N ASN A 134 12.85 -2.92 -9.63
CA ASN A 134 13.70 -2.33 -10.68
C ASN A 134 13.90 -3.24 -11.90
N GLU A 135 13.84 -4.55 -11.75
CA GLU A 135 13.89 -5.54 -12.85
C GLU A 135 12.56 -5.53 -13.62
N GLU A 136 11.44 -5.68 -12.93
CA GLU A 136 10.09 -5.67 -13.52
C GLU A 136 9.78 -4.33 -14.19
N MET A 137 10.08 -3.18 -13.57
CA MET A 137 9.90 -1.85 -14.19
C MET A 137 10.68 -1.68 -15.51
N ARG A 138 11.74 -2.46 -15.75
CA ARG A 138 12.49 -2.48 -17.01
C ARG A 138 11.91 -3.49 -18.00
N ALA A 139 11.45 -4.64 -17.52
CA ALA A 139 10.79 -5.66 -18.34
C ALA A 139 9.45 -5.16 -18.90
N THR A 140 8.66 -4.43 -18.10
CA THR A 140 7.38 -3.83 -18.47
C THR A 140 7.51 -2.41 -19.04
N ALA A 141 8.68 -2.01 -19.54
CA ALA A 141 8.92 -0.68 -20.06
C ALA A 141 8.09 -0.43 -21.34
N GLY A 142 6.98 0.30 -21.20
CA GLY A 142 6.00 0.50 -22.27
C GLY A 142 4.82 -0.47 -22.25
N ALA A 143 4.56 -1.15 -21.12
CA ALA A 143 3.35 -1.93 -20.85
C ALA A 143 2.46 -1.23 -19.79
N SER A 144 1.31 -1.83 -19.47
CA SER A 144 0.39 -1.37 -18.41
C SER A 144 1.01 -1.46 -17.00
N TYR A 145 0.52 -0.62 -16.08
CA TYR A 145 0.89 -0.71 -14.66
C TYR A 145 0.34 -1.99 -14.02
N GLU A 146 -0.80 -2.44 -14.50
CA GLU A 146 -1.51 -3.64 -14.09
C GLU A 146 -0.69 -4.91 -14.39
N LEU A 147 -0.02 -4.97 -15.56
CA LEU A 147 0.93 -6.05 -15.87
C LEU A 147 2.14 -6.05 -14.93
N TYR A 148 2.74 -4.86 -14.71
CA TYR A 148 3.83 -4.69 -13.75
C TYR A 148 3.43 -5.17 -12.35
N ALA A 149 2.29 -4.70 -11.84
CA ALA A 149 1.81 -5.05 -10.51
C ALA A 149 1.54 -6.55 -10.38
N ARG A 150 0.98 -7.20 -11.42
CA ARG A 150 0.76 -8.66 -11.47
C ARG A 150 2.08 -9.45 -11.46
N GLN A 151 3.05 -9.08 -12.29
CA GLN A 151 4.35 -9.76 -12.40
C GLN A 151 5.16 -9.59 -11.11
N PHE A 152 5.32 -8.33 -10.65
CA PHE A 152 5.95 -7.98 -9.39
C PHE A 152 5.31 -8.71 -8.18
N SER A 153 3.98 -8.81 -8.13
CA SER A 153 3.29 -9.51 -7.03
C SER A 153 3.53 -11.02 -7.03
N ALA A 154 3.52 -11.67 -8.20
CA ALA A 154 3.86 -13.09 -8.33
C ALA A 154 5.35 -13.36 -8.03
N GLY A 155 6.23 -12.37 -8.24
CA GLY A 155 7.60 -12.37 -7.75
C GLY A 155 7.65 -12.35 -6.22
N CYS A 156 7.06 -11.33 -5.60
CA CYS A 156 7.09 -11.11 -4.15
C CYS A 156 6.39 -12.17 -3.31
N ALA A 157 5.26 -12.73 -3.75
CA ALA A 157 4.41 -13.62 -2.93
C ALA A 157 5.22 -14.79 -2.33
N ARG A 158 5.95 -15.53 -3.18
CA ARG A 158 6.82 -16.63 -2.75
C ARG A 158 7.84 -16.22 -1.70
N THR A 159 8.50 -15.08 -1.90
CA THR A 159 9.52 -14.55 -0.98
C THR A 159 8.92 -13.96 0.31
N ILE A 160 7.62 -13.70 0.34
CA ILE A 160 6.86 -13.39 1.56
C ILE A 160 6.53 -14.71 2.28
N ASP A 161 6.00 -15.70 1.57
CA ASP A 161 5.59 -17.00 2.13
C ASP A 161 6.78 -17.75 2.79
N ASP A 162 7.97 -17.66 2.19
CA ASP A 162 9.23 -18.23 2.71
C ASP A 162 9.76 -17.57 4.01
N LEU A 163 9.21 -16.43 4.44
CA LEU A 163 9.62 -15.75 5.67
C LEU A 163 8.90 -16.29 6.91
N ASP A 164 9.56 -16.16 8.07
CA ASP A 164 8.96 -16.31 9.40
C ASP A 164 7.59 -15.56 9.45
N PRO A 165 6.48 -16.22 9.83
CA PRO A 165 5.15 -15.61 9.88
C PRO A 165 5.04 -14.32 10.70
N GLN A 166 5.96 -14.07 11.65
CA GLN A 166 6.02 -12.80 12.38
C GLN A 166 6.56 -11.64 11.53
N LEU A 167 7.33 -11.95 10.46
CA LEU A 167 7.93 -11.00 9.53
C LEU A 167 7.06 -10.74 8.30
N GLN A 168 6.21 -11.70 7.90
CA GLN A 168 5.31 -11.59 6.75
C GLN A 168 4.51 -10.28 6.68
N PRO A 169 3.91 -9.74 7.77
CA PRO A 169 3.21 -8.44 7.73
C PRO A 169 4.11 -7.26 7.36
N TYR A 170 5.39 -7.30 7.73
CA TYR A 170 6.37 -6.27 7.39
C TYR A 170 6.87 -6.45 5.96
N ALA A 171 7.04 -7.69 5.50
CA ALA A 171 7.38 -8.04 4.13
C ALA A 171 6.31 -7.55 3.15
N VAL A 172 5.03 -7.84 3.43
CA VAL A 172 3.87 -7.27 2.73
C VAL A 172 3.89 -5.73 2.75
N ALA A 173 4.19 -5.09 3.89
CA ALA A 173 4.27 -3.63 4.00
C ALA A 173 5.50 -2.98 3.30
N ILE A 174 6.50 -3.77 2.95
CA ILE A 174 7.61 -3.38 2.07
C ILE A 174 7.17 -3.54 0.61
N ALA A 175 6.64 -4.71 0.22
CA ALA A 175 6.20 -4.98 -1.14
C ALA A 175 5.05 -4.04 -1.61
N LEU A 176 4.10 -3.71 -0.73
CA LEU A 176 3.01 -2.75 -1.01
C LEU A 176 3.48 -1.36 -1.43
N TYR A 177 4.68 -0.94 -1.01
CA TYR A 177 5.26 0.35 -1.44
C TYR A 177 5.70 0.34 -2.91
N HIS A 178 6.04 -0.84 -3.43
CA HIS A 178 6.50 -1.04 -4.81
C HIS A 178 5.37 -1.49 -5.77
N GLY A 179 4.14 -1.71 -5.27
CA GLY A 179 2.98 -2.07 -6.10
C GLY A 179 2.44 -3.50 -5.90
N TYR A 180 2.75 -4.16 -4.77
CA TYR A 180 2.22 -5.49 -4.46
C TYR A 180 0.69 -5.52 -4.35
N ILE A 181 0.08 -6.56 -4.91
CA ILE A 181 -1.34 -6.87 -4.78
C ILE A 181 -1.48 -8.13 -3.92
N GLU A 182 -2.03 -7.93 -2.73
CA GLU A 182 -2.21 -8.96 -1.70
C GLU A 182 -3.36 -9.91 -2.02
N ASP A 183 -4.45 -9.38 -2.56
CA ASP A 183 -5.63 -10.13 -3.00
C ASP A 183 -5.36 -10.83 -4.34
N GLU A 184 -5.64 -12.14 -4.45
CA GLU A 184 -5.36 -12.90 -5.67
C GLU A 184 -6.35 -12.58 -6.79
N ASP A 185 -7.60 -12.22 -6.47
CA ASP A 185 -8.60 -11.83 -7.46
C ASP A 185 -8.25 -10.45 -8.06
N GLU A 186 -7.76 -9.51 -7.25
CA GLU A 186 -7.18 -8.24 -7.77
C GLU A 186 -5.88 -8.48 -8.57
N ARG A 187 -5.10 -9.53 -8.26
CA ARG A 187 -3.81 -9.84 -8.93
C ARG A 187 -3.99 -10.53 -10.28
N TYR A 188 -5.04 -11.32 -10.44
CA TYR A 188 -5.29 -12.15 -11.64
C TYR A 188 -6.48 -11.71 -12.50
N ALA A 189 -7.15 -10.60 -12.16
CA ALA A 189 -8.13 -9.96 -13.03
C ALA A 189 -7.59 -9.80 -14.46
N ASP A 190 -8.31 -10.35 -15.44
CA ASP A 190 -7.97 -10.19 -16.85
C ASP A 190 -8.16 -8.73 -17.29
N PHE A 191 -7.29 -8.26 -18.19
CA PHE A 191 -7.33 -6.88 -18.72
C PHE A 191 -8.65 -6.53 -19.43
N GLY A 192 -9.46 -7.54 -19.79
CA GLY A 192 -10.74 -7.39 -20.47
C GLY A 192 -10.61 -7.43 -22.00
N PRO A 193 -11.76 -7.50 -22.72
CA PRO A 193 -11.76 -7.49 -24.18
C PRO A 193 -11.26 -6.14 -24.72
N GLY A 194 -10.48 -6.17 -25.80
CA GLY A 194 -9.83 -4.99 -26.39
C GLY A 194 -8.48 -4.62 -25.79
N TYR A 195 -7.95 -5.42 -24.84
CA TYR A 195 -6.61 -5.24 -24.27
C TYR A 195 -5.70 -6.43 -24.57
N CYS A 196 -4.47 -6.13 -25.00
CA CYS A 196 -3.44 -7.10 -25.28
C CYS A 196 -3.08 -7.93 -24.05
N SER A 197 -3.29 -9.25 -24.09
CA SER A 197 -2.97 -10.18 -23.00
C SER A 197 -1.47 -10.24 -22.61
N LEU A 198 -0.57 -9.72 -23.46
CA LEU A 198 0.88 -9.69 -23.23
C LEU A 198 1.41 -8.34 -22.69
N SER A 199 0.65 -7.24 -22.82
CA SER A 199 1.07 -5.90 -22.37
C SER A 199 0.06 -5.18 -21.46
N GLY A 200 -1.20 -5.60 -21.46
CA GLY A 200 -2.33 -4.90 -20.85
C GLY A 200 -2.66 -3.54 -21.48
N ILE A 201 -2.09 -3.24 -22.65
CA ILE A 201 -2.41 -2.04 -23.44
C ILE A 201 -3.47 -2.39 -24.48
N ASP A 202 -4.35 -1.44 -24.76
CA ASP A 202 -5.34 -1.46 -25.83
C ASP A 202 -4.75 -2.03 -27.15
N GLU A 203 -5.46 -2.97 -27.76
CA GLU A 203 -4.97 -3.73 -28.93
C GLU A 203 -4.70 -2.83 -30.15
N GLU A 204 -5.47 -1.74 -30.34
CA GLU A 204 -5.26 -0.79 -31.45
C GLU A 204 -3.92 -0.01 -31.32
N TYR A 205 -3.40 0.10 -30.11
CA TYR A 205 -2.15 0.81 -29.79
C TYR A 205 -1.00 -0.13 -29.41
N CYS A 206 -1.22 -1.45 -29.39
CA CYS A 206 -0.23 -2.41 -28.92
C CYS A 206 0.77 -2.84 -30.01
N HIS A 207 2.00 -2.33 -29.93
CA HIS A 207 3.08 -2.63 -30.87
C HIS A 207 3.68 -4.06 -30.76
N CYS A 208 3.02 -5.02 -30.10
CA CYS A 208 3.57 -6.38 -29.94
C CYS A 208 3.43 -7.29 -31.17
N GLY A 209 2.69 -6.86 -32.20
CA GLY A 209 2.54 -7.59 -33.47
C GLY A 209 1.71 -8.88 -33.40
N ARG A 210 0.82 -9.00 -32.40
CA ARG A 210 -0.08 -10.17 -32.22
C ARG A 210 -1.58 -9.85 -32.42
N HIS A 211 -1.89 -8.61 -32.77
CA HIS A 211 -3.24 -8.11 -33.05
C HIS A 211 -3.38 -7.89 -34.57
N PRO A 212 -4.59 -8.02 -35.14
CA PRO A 212 -4.84 -7.89 -36.58
C PRO A 212 -4.75 -6.45 -37.10
#